data_AF-A0A519I4Z1-F1
#
_entry.id   AF-A0A519I4Z1-F1
#
_cell.length_a   1.000
_cell.length_b   1.000
_cell.length_c   1.000
_cell.angle_alpha   90.00
_cell.angle_beta   90.00
_cell.angle_gamma   90.00
#
_symmetry.space_group_name_H-M   'P 1'
#
loop_
_entity.id
_entity.type
_entity.pdbx_description
1 polymer ?
#
loop_
_entity_poly.entity_id
_entity_poly.type
_entity_poly.pdbx_seq_one_letter_code
_entity_poly.pdbx_strand_id
1 'polypeptide(L)'
;MIFWGIFWGAVLGWALPGYRYSDLAPFVGGFLGLFAGLSLRWVVRSAIRSELQAQAVKQVARPAPVAAAAAAPPTLAEDWAPGAPSAAVVTSVRVPAEAAPAAREELLEVPDTPAVGGLTPQGLPPVEASAPPPRRPAAPPSTPNAIEQAVLAAKNWFLGGNTIVRVGLVILFIGLSFLARYAASAGLLPVEFRLAAIAGVAIALLVVGFRKRVDKPAFALALQGGGVAVMYLTVFAAFRLYGLLPPMLAFGLMIAVCATSCALALLQDSRSLAVAAFAGGFAAPILLSTGQGSHVGLFSYYTLLNLAILFIAYKRSWRVLNVVGFVATFGVASAWGVLKYVPDQYASTQPFLAVFVLIYLFAAILYARNTPTKLGNAVDTMLVFGTPLVGFGLQAGLAQPFELGAAFSALAFAAL
;
A
#
# COMPACT_ATOMS: atom_id res chain seq x y z
N MET A 1 3.94 0.79 6.32
CA MET A 1 3.29 1.43 5.15
C MET A 1 3.29 0.55 3.91
N ILE A 2 4.43 0.04 3.43
CA ILE A 2 4.48 -0.80 2.21
C ILE A 2 3.77 -2.15 2.41
N PHE A 3 4.04 -2.85 3.52
CA PHE A 3 3.32 -4.08 3.89
C PHE A 3 1.80 -3.88 3.98
N TRP A 4 1.37 -2.72 4.50
CA TRP A 4 -0.04 -2.36 4.60
C TRP A 4 -0.68 -2.03 3.25
N GLY A 5 0.07 -1.37 2.36
CA GLY A 5 -0.33 -1.17 0.98
C GLY A 5 -0.51 -2.52 0.27
N ILE A 6 0.49 -3.41 0.35
CA ILE A 6 0.42 -4.76 -0.23
C ILE A 6 -0.80 -5.52 0.29
N PHE A 7 -1.00 -5.44 1.60
CA PHE A 7 -2.06 -6.17 2.24
C PHE A 7 -3.46 -5.66 1.80
N TRP A 8 -3.70 -4.34 1.87
CA TRP A 8 -4.97 -3.74 1.45
C TRP A 8 -5.25 -3.85 -0.03
N GLY A 9 -4.20 -3.66 -0.81
CA GLY A 9 -4.24 -3.91 -2.23
C GLY A 9 -4.76 -5.32 -2.47
N ALA A 10 -4.17 -6.32 -1.82
CA ALA A 10 -4.49 -7.73 -2.06
C ALA A 10 -5.95 -8.06 -1.77
N VAL A 11 -6.40 -7.56 -0.65
CA VAL A 11 -7.78 -7.65 -0.21
C VAL A 11 -8.74 -6.97 -1.22
N LEU A 12 -8.36 -5.84 -1.82
CA LEU A 12 -9.16 -5.16 -2.86
C LEU A 12 -9.20 -5.92 -4.19
N GLY A 13 -8.07 -6.50 -4.60
CA GLY A 13 -7.96 -7.24 -5.87
C GLY A 13 -8.82 -8.49 -5.88
N TRP A 14 -8.89 -9.19 -4.74
CA TRP A 14 -9.75 -10.36 -4.57
C TRP A 14 -11.26 -10.04 -4.59
N ALA A 15 -11.64 -8.80 -4.31
CA ALA A 15 -13.03 -8.36 -4.21
C ALA A 15 -13.70 -7.97 -5.54
N LEU A 16 -12.94 -7.86 -6.64
CA LEU A 16 -13.44 -7.31 -7.90
C LEU A 16 -14.27 -8.34 -8.71
N PRO A 17 -15.47 -7.98 -9.24
CA PRO A 17 -16.47 -8.94 -9.73
C PRO A 17 -16.08 -9.71 -11.00
N GLY A 18 -15.04 -9.27 -11.72
CA GLY A 18 -14.60 -9.89 -12.98
C GLY A 18 -13.61 -11.04 -12.84
N TYR A 19 -13.13 -11.33 -11.62
CA TYR A 19 -12.03 -12.28 -11.37
C TYR A 19 -12.45 -13.53 -10.60
N ARG A 20 -13.73 -13.90 -10.71
CA ARG A 20 -14.36 -14.98 -9.93
C ARG A 20 -13.85 -16.40 -10.26
N TYR A 21 -12.84 -16.54 -11.12
CA TYR A 21 -12.23 -17.81 -11.56
C TYR A 21 -10.70 -17.86 -11.47
N SER A 22 -10.01 -16.82 -10.98
CA SER A 22 -8.56 -16.87 -10.81
C SER A 22 -8.18 -16.80 -9.33
N ASP A 23 -7.51 -17.83 -8.81
CA ASP A 23 -6.94 -17.89 -7.46
C ASP A 23 -5.89 -16.79 -7.17
N LEU A 24 -5.63 -15.91 -8.14
CA LEU A 24 -4.57 -14.90 -8.15
C LEU A 24 -5.04 -13.44 -7.99
N ALA A 25 -6.36 -13.21 -7.92
CA ALA A 25 -6.93 -11.89 -7.68
C ALA A 25 -6.39 -11.16 -6.41
N PRO A 26 -6.06 -11.86 -5.30
CA PRO A 26 -5.42 -11.21 -4.16
C PRO A 26 -4.00 -10.73 -4.47
N PHE A 27 -3.25 -11.40 -5.34
CA PHE A 27 -1.86 -11.01 -5.61
C PHE A 27 -1.78 -9.76 -6.50
N VAL A 28 -2.72 -9.62 -7.45
CA VAL A 28 -2.88 -8.44 -8.32
C VAL A 28 -3.17 -7.18 -7.51
N GLY A 29 -4.10 -7.32 -6.59
CA GLY A 29 -4.42 -6.27 -5.66
C GLY A 29 -3.19 -5.88 -4.84
N GLY A 30 -2.45 -6.85 -4.31
CA GLY A 30 -1.34 -6.57 -3.42
C GLY A 30 -0.19 -5.85 -4.11
N PHE A 31 -0.01 -6.08 -5.40
CA PHE A 31 0.96 -5.34 -6.18
C PHE A 31 0.55 -3.88 -6.43
N LEU A 32 -0.74 -3.62 -6.70
CA LEU A 32 -1.29 -2.26 -6.82
C LEU A 32 -1.18 -1.48 -5.50
N GLY A 33 -1.44 -2.15 -4.39
CA GLY A 33 -1.27 -1.58 -3.07
C GLY A 33 0.20 -1.39 -2.65
N LEU A 34 1.11 -2.25 -3.12
CA LEU A 34 2.57 -2.05 -3.00
C LEU A 34 3.00 -0.76 -3.70
N PHE A 35 2.51 -0.55 -4.92
CA PHE A 35 2.76 0.65 -5.72
C PHE A 35 2.19 1.91 -5.07
N ALA A 36 0.95 1.86 -4.57
CA ALA A 36 0.34 2.96 -3.84
C ALA A 36 1.08 3.25 -2.51
N GLY A 37 1.53 2.21 -1.80
CA GLY A 37 2.31 2.36 -0.58
C GLY A 37 3.72 2.92 -0.81
N LEU A 38 4.35 2.58 -1.94
CA LEU A 38 5.64 3.12 -2.37
C LEU A 38 5.52 4.56 -2.84
N SER A 39 4.50 4.91 -3.62
CA SER A 39 4.27 6.28 -4.07
C SER A 39 3.95 7.21 -2.89
N LEU A 40 3.12 6.76 -1.94
CA LEU A 40 2.83 7.51 -0.73
C LEU A 40 4.06 7.67 0.16
N ARG A 41 4.91 6.64 0.29
CA ARG A 41 6.19 6.73 1.02
C ARG A 41 7.18 7.69 0.34
N TRP A 42 7.19 7.72 -0.99
CA TRP A 42 8.03 8.63 -1.76
C TRP A 42 7.58 10.09 -1.60
N VAL A 43 6.27 10.33 -1.66
CA VAL A 43 5.66 11.66 -1.43
C VAL A 43 5.85 12.15 0.02
N VAL A 44 5.69 11.28 1.01
CA VAL A 44 5.93 11.63 2.42
C VAL A 44 7.42 11.91 2.67
N ARG A 45 8.33 11.13 2.08
CA ARG A 45 9.77 11.38 2.19
C ARG A 45 10.23 12.64 1.47
N SER A 46 9.63 12.97 0.33
CA SER A 46 9.95 14.20 -0.39
C SER A 46 9.44 15.43 0.37
N ALA A 47 8.25 15.34 0.98
CA ALA A 47 7.72 16.38 1.86
C ALA A 47 8.62 16.61 3.10
N ILE A 48 9.04 15.54 3.78
CA ILE A 48 9.94 15.65 4.94
C ILE A 48 11.30 16.23 4.55
N ARG A 49 11.84 15.86 3.39
CA ARG A 49 13.10 16.44 2.88
C ARG A 49 12.97 17.92 2.54
N SER A 50 11.84 18.34 1.97
CA SER A 50 11.60 19.76 1.71
C SER A 50 11.44 20.58 2.98
N GLU A 51 10.84 20.02 4.03
CA GLU A 51 10.74 20.70 5.33
C GLU A 51 12.09 20.79 6.03
N LEU A 52 12.91 19.73 5.99
CA LEU A 52 14.28 19.74 6.53
C LEU A 52 15.17 20.77 5.81
N GLN A 53 15.06 20.89 4.49
CA GLN A 53 15.80 21.90 3.73
C GLN A 53 15.28 23.32 4.01
N ALA A 54 13.96 23.51 4.13
CA ALA A 54 13.39 24.80 4.49
C ALA A 54 13.77 25.24 5.93
N GLN A 55 13.90 24.29 6.86
CA GLN A 55 14.38 24.54 8.21
C GLN A 55 15.89 24.81 8.24
N ALA A 56 16.70 24.10 7.46
CA ALA A 56 18.14 24.36 7.33
C ALA A 56 18.41 25.76 6.76
N VAL A 57 17.66 26.19 5.74
CA VAL A 57 17.77 27.55 5.18
C VAL A 57 17.31 28.61 6.20
N LYS A 58 16.27 28.35 6.99
CA LYS A 58 15.82 29.26 8.06
C LYS A 58 16.80 29.35 9.24
N GLN A 59 17.55 28.28 9.54
CA GLN A 59 18.57 28.30 10.58
C GLN A 59 19.84 29.04 10.13
N VAL A 60 20.24 28.90 8.86
CA VAL A 60 21.36 29.65 8.29
C VAL A 60 21.01 31.13 8.10
N ALA A 61 19.75 31.46 7.83
CA ALA A 61 19.28 32.84 7.66
C ALA A 61 18.91 33.57 8.98
N ARG A 62 19.05 32.93 10.15
CA ARG A 62 18.84 33.61 11.44
C ARG A 62 20.14 34.34 11.81
N PRO A 63 20.18 35.68 11.84
CA PRO A 63 21.36 36.39 12.27
C PRO A 63 21.61 36.06 13.75
N ALA A 64 22.84 35.67 14.07
CA ALA A 64 23.27 35.41 15.43
C ALA A 64 22.96 36.63 16.32
N PRO A 65 22.45 36.46 17.55
CA PRO A 65 22.33 37.59 18.47
C PRO A 65 23.75 37.96 18.89
N VAL A 66 24.27 39.05 18.32
CA VAL A 66 25.48 39.70 18.82
C VAL A 66 25.14 40.22 20.21
N ALA A 67 25.68 39.55 21.22
CA ALA A 67 25.65 40.00 22.59
C ALA A 67 26.32 41.38 22.65
N ALA A 68 25.52 42.39 23.02
CA ALA A 68 26.01 43.71 23.35
C ALA A 68 26.84 43.62 24.65
N ALA A 69 28.16 43.75 24.52
CA ALA A 69 29.05 44.11 25.62
C ALA A 69 29.89 45.30 25.14
N ALA A 70 29.63 46.45 25.76
CA ALA A 70 30.33 47.71 25.55
C ALA A 70 31.70 47.70 26.23
N ALA A 71 32.73 48.29 25.59
CA ALA A 71 33.65 49.29 26.18
C ALA A 71 34.90 49.54 25.29
N ALA A 72 35.02 50.81 24.85
CA ALA A 72 36.20 51.66 24.58
C ALA A 72 37.43 51.20 23.73
N PRO A 73 37.97 52.09 22.86
CA PRO A 73 39.26 51.91 22.17
C PRO A 73 40.43 52.50 23.00
N PRO A 74 41.71 52.11 22.73
CA PRO A 74 42.58 53.07 22.04
C PRO A 74 43.79 52.52 21.24
N THR A 75 44.39 53.45 20.49
CA THR A 75 45.83 53.69 20.20
C THR A 75 46.53 53.10 18.97
N LEU A 76 47.16 54.05 18.27
CA LEU A 76 48.04 54.05 17.10
C LEU A 76 49.43 53.44 17.34
N ALA A 77 50.04 52.96 16.26
CA ALA A 77 51.47 53.09 15.82
C ALA A 77 51.84 51.85 14.97
N GLU A 78 51.95 51.97 13.64
CA GLU A 78 53.19 52.23 12.87
C GLU A 78 54.19 51.04 12.90
N ASP A 79 54.37 50.32 11.78
CA ASP A 79 55.46 50.59 10.82
C ASP A 79 55.83 49.37 9.92
N TRP A 80 56.29 49.73 8.72
CA TRP A 80 57.15 49.00 7.77
C TRP A 80 56.55 48.01 6.73
N ALA A 81 56.44 48.51 5.49
CA ALA A 81 56.65 47.81 4.21
C ALA A 81 58.03 48.27 3.63
N PRO A 82 58.70 47.67 2.61
CA PRO A 82 58.10 47.01 1.44
C PRO A 82 58.93 45.87 0.77
N GLY A 83 58.34 45.19 -0.21
CA GLY A 83 59.04 44.30 -1.15
C GLY A 83 58.15 43.97 -2.34
N ALA A 84 58.31 44.73 -3.42
CA ALA A 84 57.45 44.79 -4.59
C ALA A 84 57.89 43.75 -5.68
N PRO A 85 57.38 43.78 -6.94
CA PRO A 85 56.72 42.63 -7.57
C PRO A 85 57.43 42.16 -8.85
N SER A 86 56.97 41.08 -9.48
CA SER A 86 57.19 40.90 -10.93
C SER A 86 56.07 40.11 -11.60
N ALA A 87 55.32 40.83 -12.44
CA ALA A 87 54.62 40.32 -13.62
C ALA A 87 55.66 39.91 -14.69
N ALA A 88 55.40 39.37 -15.87
CA ALA A 88 54.25 39.03 -16.72
C ALA A 88 54.76 37.93 -17.70
N VAL A 89 53.96 37.27 -18.55
CA VAL A 89 53.73 37.60 -19.99
C VAL A 89 53.21 36.28 -20.63
N VAL A 90 51.93 36.18 -21.10
CA VAL A 90 51.46 36.26 -22.53
C VAL A 90 51.95 35.05 -23.37
N THR A 91 51.23 34.33 -24.24
CA THR A 91 49.88 34.34 -24.83
C THR A 91 49.76 33.09 -25.73
N SER A 92 48.53 32.63 -26.02
CA SER A 92 48.02 32.21 -27.35
C SER A 92 47.18 30.92 -27.39
N VAL A 93 45.88 31.13 -27.58
CA VAL A 93 44.94 30.53 -28.55
C VAL A 93 45.29 29.17 -29.19
N ARG A 94 44.39 28.17 -29.04
CA ARG A 94 43.60 27.52 -30.13
C ARG A 94 42.70 26.39 -29.62
N VAL A 95 41.46 26.39 -30.10
CA VAL A 95 40.51 25.26 -30.27
C VAL A 95 40.52 25.00 -31.79
N PRO A 96 40.44 23.77 -32.37
CA PRO A 96 39.38 22.78 -32.12
C PRO A 96 39.72 21.27 -32.25
N ALA A 97 38.76 20.46 -31.77
CA ALA A 97 38.27 19.15 -32.25
C ALA A 97 39.21 17.96 -32.55
N GLU A 98 38.69 16.80 -32.14
CA GLU A 98 38.75 15.48 -32.80
C GLU A 98 39.72 14.40 -32.24
N ALA A 99 39.15 13.19 -32.18
CA ALA A 99 39.74 11.85 -32.31
C ALA A 99 40.32 11.12 -31.07
N ALA A 100 39.55 10.12 -30.62
CA ALA A 100 40.06 8.78 -30.27
C ALA A 100 40.77 8.14 -31.48
N PRO A 101 41.61 7.07 -31.42
CA PRO A 101 41.62 5.97 -30.45
C PRO A 101 43.03 5.44 -30.04
N ALA A 102 43.08 4.48 -29.11
CA ALA A 102 44.23 3.60 -28.80
C ALA A 102 43.67 2.28 -28.26
N ALA A 103 44.14 1.06 -28.55
CA ALA A 103 45.29 0.53 -29.29
C ALA A 103 44.93 -0.92 -29.71
N ARG A 104 45.22 -1.35 -30.96
CA ARG A 104 46.25 -2.35 -31.40
C ARG A 104 46.35 -3.62 -30.53
N GLU A 105 45.99 -4.82 -31.02
CA GLU A 105 46.57 -5.70 -32.07
C GLU A 105 47.96 -6.27 -31.77
N GLU A 106 48.01 -7.60 -31.57
CA GLU A 106 49.01 -8.56 -32.08
C GLU A 106 48.40 -9.97 -31.83
N LEU A 107 47.81 -10.70 -32.79
CA LEU A 107 48.32 -11.43 -33.97
C LEU A 107 49.28 -12.58 -33.67
N LEU A 108 49.16 -13.59 -34.56
CA LEU A 108 50.03 -14.75 -34.84
C LEU A 108 49.62 -16.05 -34.10
N GLU A 109 49.41 -17.21 -34.73
CA GLU A 109 49.49 -17.60 -36.15
C GLU A 109 48.85 -19.00 -36.31
N VAL A 110 48.26 -19.24 -37.48
CA VAL A 110 47.85 -20.53 -38.07
C VAL A 110 49.00 -20.91 -39.01
N PRO A 111 49.47 -22.17 -39.16
CA PRO A 111 48.75 -23.21 -39.92
C PRO A 111 49.13 -24.65 -39.46
N ASP A 112 48.67 -25.79 -39.97
CA ASP A 112 48.31 -26.27 -41.30
C ASP A 112 47.39 -27.50 -41.16
N THR A 113 46.52 -27.71 -42.13
CA THR A 113 46.08 -29.05 -42.53
C THR A 113 46.83 -29.44 -43.79
N PRO A 114 47.22 -30.72 -43.94
CA PRO A 114 46.60 -31.45 -45.04
C PRO A 114 46.23 -32.90 -44.73
N ALA A 115 45.46 -33.43 -45.68
CA ALA A 115 44.73 -34.67 -45.70
C ALA A 115 45.58 -35.97 -45.75
N VAL A 116 44.83 -37.07 -45.66
CA VAL A 116 45.03 -38.40 -46.27
C VAL A 116 45.47 -39.53 -45.33
N GLY A 117 44.52 -40.44 -45.09
CA GLY A 117 44.70 -41.88 -45.30
C GLY A 117 45.24 -42.71 -44.14
N GLY A 118 44.62 -43.88 -43.92
CA GLY A 118 45.26 -44.98 -43.18
C GLY A 118 44.34 -45.78 -42.27
N LEU A 119 43.68 -46.77 -42.87
CA LEU A 119 43.30 -48.09 -42.35
C LEU A 119 43.62 -48.44 -40.87
N THR A 120 42.55 -48.85 -40.15
CA THR A 120 42.42 -49.86 -39.05
C THR A 120 43.65 -50.36 -38.27
N PRO A 121 43.50 -50.60 -36.95
CA PRO A 121 43.32 -52.00 -36.53
C PRO A 121 42.31 -52.22 -35.38
N GLN A 122 41.49 -53.24 -35.58
CA GLN A 122 40.97 -54.24 -34.63
C GLN A 122 40.84 -53.93 -33.13
N GLY A 123 39.64 -54.22 -32.62
CA GLY A 123 39.51 -55.18 -31.51
C GLY A 123 38.90 -54.65 -30.22
N LEU A 124 37.57 -54.53 -30.14
CA LEU A 124 36.83 -54.68 -28.88
C LEU A 124 35.47 -55.37 -29.14
N PRO A 125 35.04 -56.27 -28.23
CA PRO A 125 33.92 -57.20 -28.43
C PRO A 125 32.54 -56.53 -28.44
N PRO A 126 31.48 -57.21 -28.94
CA PRO A 126 30.14 -56.64 -29.02
C PRO A 126 29.62 -56.36 -27.61
N VAL A 127 29.44 -55.08 -27.26
CA VAL A 127 28.66 -54.70 -26.08
C VAL A 127 27.19 -54.96 -26.40
N GLU A 128 26.68 -55.95 -25.70
CA GLU A 128 25.30 -56.40 -25.59
C GLU A 128 24.32 -55.21 -25.50
N ALA A 129 23.27 -55.24 -26.31
CA ALA A 129 22.26 -54.19 -26.39
C ALA A 129 21.50 -54.06 -25.06
N SER A 130 21.94 -53.14 -24.21
CA SER A 130 21.21 -52.72 -23.02
C SER A 130 19.89 -52.06 -23.44
N ALA A 131 18.79 -52.58 -22.90
CA ALA A 131 17.42 -52.09 -23.08
C ALA A 131 17.30 -50.55 -22.92
N PRO A 132 16.37 -49.89 -23.61
CA PRO A 132 16.20 -48.44 -23.52
C PRO A 132 15.89 -48.02 -22.07
N PRO A 133 16.52 -46.95 -21.56
CA PRO A 133 16.26 -46.48 -20.21
C PRO A 133 14.79 -46.04 -20.07
N PRO A 134 14.17 -46.22 -18.89
CA PRO A 134 12.80 -45.80 -18.67
C PRO A 134 12.67 -44.29 -18.90
N ARG A 135 11.69 -43.88 -19.72
CA ARG A 135 11.35 -42.47 -19.94
C ARG A 135 11.11 -41.81 -18.59
N ARG A 136 11.99 -40.88 -18.19
CA ARG A 136 11.71 -39.96 -17.08
C ARG A 136 10.37 -39.27 -17.36
N PRO A 137 9.46 -39.18 -16.38
CA PRO A 137 8.28 -38.33 -16.49
C PRO A 137 8.75 -36.91 -16.84
N ALA A 138 8.14 -36.31 -17.86
CA ALA A 138 8.39 -34.91 -18.21
C ALA A 138 8.16 -34.05 -16.96
N ALA A 139 9.14 -33.20 -16.63
CA ALA A 139 8.97 -32.24 -15.55
C ALA A 139 7.72 -31.38 -15.83
N PRO A 140 6.87 -31.12 -14.82
CA PRO A 140 5.73 -30.22 -15.00
C PRO A 140 6.24 -28.83 -15.43
N PRO A 141 5.50 -28.11 -16.30
CA PRO A 141 5.92 -26.79 -16.76
C PRO A 141 6.14 -25.89 -15.54
N SER A 142 7.28 -25.20 -15.52
CA SER A 142 7.62 -24.20 -14.51
C SER A 142 6.48 -23.20 -14.41
N THR A 143 5.83 -23.16 -13.24
CA THR A 143 4.77 -22.21 -12.95
C THR A 143 5.30 -20.79 -13.20
N PRO A 144 4.61 -19.93 -13.97
CA PRO A 144 5.11 -18.60 -14.28
C PRO A 144 5.33 -17.80 -13.00
N ASN A 145 6.34 -16.94 -13.00
CA ASN A 145 6.73 -16.15 -11.82
C ASN A 145 5.56 -15.24 -11.40
N ALA A 146 5.27 -15.12 -10.09
CA ALA A 146 4.09 -14.40 -9.58
C ALA A 146 4.02 -12.93 -10.06
N ILE A 147 5.18 -12.36 -10.40
CA ILE A 147 5.34 -11.01 -10.95
C ILE A 147 4.89 -10.94 -12.42
N GLU A 148 5.22 -11.93 -13.26
CA GLU A 148 4.82 -11.96 -14.67
C GLU A 148 3.30 -12.11 -14.81
N GLN A 149 2.70 -12.90 -13.92
CA GLN A 149 1.25 -13.08 -13.87
C GLN A 149 0.54 -11.81 -13.36
N ALA A 150 1.16 -11.08 -12.41
CA ALA A 150 0.66 -9.77 -11.98
C ALA A 150 0.72 -8.72 -13.10
N VAL A 151 1.77 -8.73 -13.93
CA VAL A 151 1.91 -7.85 -15.09
C VAL A 151 0.87 -8.19 -16.17
N LEU A 152 0.65 -9.47 -16.45
CA LEU A 152 -0.38 -9.93 -17.40
C LEU A 152 -1.80 -9.61 -16.90
N ALA A 153 -2.05 -9.74 -15.61
CA ALA A 153 -3.33 -9.39 -15.01
C ALA A 153 -3.57 -7.86 -14.98
N ALA A 154 -2.53 -7.06 -14.71
CA ALA A 154 -2.61 -5.60 -14.81
C ALA A 154 -2.86 -5.15 -16.24
N LYS A 155 -2.22 -5.79 -17.21
CA LYS A 155 -2.44 -5.58 -18.64
C LYS A 155 -3.87 -5.96 -19.05
N ASN A 156 -4.38 -7.10 -18.62
CA ASN A 156 -5.76 -7.53 -18.89
C ASN A 156 -6.80 -6.68 -18.14
N TRP A 157 -6.44 -6.15 -16.96
CA TRP A 157 -7.27 -5.18 -16.23
C TRP A 157 -7.32 -3.83 -16.95
N PHE A 158 -6.20 -3.38 -17.52
CA PHE A 158 -6.19 -2.17 -18.34
C PHE A 158 -6.92 -2.37 -19.66
N LEU A 159 -6.81 -3.54 -20.30
CA LEU A 159 -7.31 -3.80 -21.65
C LEU A 159 -8.70 -4.45 -21.72
N GLY A 160 -9.26 -4.93 -20.60
CA GLY A 160 -10.52 -5.69 -20.58
C GLY A 160 -11.78 -4.88 -20.28
N GLY A 161 -12.83 -5.12 -21.08
CA GLY A 161 -14.28 -4.95 -20.80
C GLY A 161 -14.83 -3.54 -20.53
N ASN A 162 -14.03 -2.62 -20.00
CA ASN A 162 -14.41 -1.22 -19.73
C ASN A 162 -13.18 -0.29 -19.72
N THR A 163 -12.22 -0.58 -20.59
CA THR A 163 -10.92 0.12 -20.72
C THR A 163 -11.08 1.62 -20.84
N ILE A 164 -12.01 2.07 -21.69
CA ILE A 164 -12.24 3.50 -21.95
C ILE A 164 -12.61 4.24 -20.66
N VAL A 165 -13.45 3.64 -19.81
CA VAL A 165 -13.88 4.25 -18.55
C VAL A 165 -12.74 4.29 -17.55
N ARG A 166 -11.96 3.20 -17.45
CA ARG A 166 -10.81 3.12 -16.54
C ARG A 166 -9.73 4.11 -16.94
N VAL A 167 -9.39 4.17 -18.23
CA VAL A 167 -8.45 5.13 -18.81
C VAL A 167 -8.98 6.55 -18.61
N GLY A 168 -10.26 6.81 -18.87
CA GLY A 168 -10.89 8.10 -18.62
C GLY A 168 -10.81 8.53 -17.16
N LEU A 169 -11.00 7.61 -16.21
CA LEU A 169 -10.85 7.87 -14.78
C LEU A 169 -9.40 8.20 -14.42
N VAL A 170 -8.43 7.47 -14.97
CA VAL A 170 -7.00 7.74 -14.77
C VAL A 170 -6.62 9.12 -15.32
N ILE A 171 -7.05 9.43 -16.56
CA ILE A 171 -6.84 10.74 -17.18
C ILE A 171 -7.50 11.84 -16.35
N LEU A 172 -8.73 11.63 -15.86
CA LEU A 172 -9.42 12.56 -14.98
C LEU A 172 -8.62 12.82 -13.70
N PHE A 173 -8.09 11.77 -13.06
CA PHE A 173 -7.25 11.88 -11.86
C PHE A 173 -5.97 12.65 -12.12
N ILE A 174 -5.29 12.35 -13.23
CA ILE A 174 -4.08 13.07 -13.65
C ILE A 174 -4.42 14.54 -13.89
N GLY A 175 -5.48 14.81 -14.66
CA GLY A 175 -5.98 16.16 -14.94
C GLY A 175 -6.31 16.93 -13.66
N LEU A 176 -7.02 16.32 -12.71
CA LEU A 176 -7.33 16.92 -11.42
C LEU A 176 -6.07 17.23 -10.61
N SER A 177 -5.09 16.32 -10.63
CA SER A 177 -3.82 16.48 -9.91
C SER A 177 -3.00 17.63 -10.49
N PHE A 178 -2.92 17.72 -11.82
CA PHE A 178 -2.26 18.84 -12.51
C PHE A 178 -2.99 20.16 -12.31
N LEU A 179 -4.33 20.15 -12.37
CA LEU A 179 -5.14 21.35 -12.14
C LEU A 179 -4.98 21.86 -10.70
N ALA A 180 -5.01 20.96 -9.72
CA ALA A 180 -4.77 21.30 -8.32
C ALA A 180 -3.35 21.84 -8.11
N ARG A 181 -2.33 21.24 -8.74
CA ARG A 181 -0.94 21.72 -8.70
C ARG A 181 -0.80 23.08 -9.37
N TYR A 182 -1.43 23.29 -10.52
CA TYR A 182 -1.41 24.57 -11.23
C TYR A 182 -2.07 25.67 -10.41
N ALA A 183 -3.26 25.42 -9.86
CA ALA A 183 -3.95 26.35 -8.97
C ALA A 183 -3.11 26.65 -7.71
N ALA A 184 -2.31 25.68 -7.24
CA ALA A 184 -1.38 25.89 -6.15
C ALA A 184 -0.17 26.75 -6.54
N SER A 185 0.46 26.48 -7.69
CA SER A 185 1.64 27.21 -8.16
C SER A 185 1.31 28.63 -8.64
N ALA A 186 0.10 28.85 -9.16
CA ALA A 186 -0.33 30.15 -9.64
C ALA A 186 -0.79 31.10 -8.52
N GLY A 187 -0.89 30.61 -7.27
CA GLY A 187 -1.35 31.43 -6.12
C GLY A 187 -2.81 31.86 -6.18
N LEU A 188 -3.59 31.37 -7.15
CA LEU A 188 -4.91 31.90 -7.50
C LEU A 188 -6.00 31.65 -6.46
N LEU A 189 -5.86 30.63 -5.60
CA LEU A 189 -6.89 30.24 -4.62
C LEU A 189 -6.26 29.88 -3.27
N PRO A 190 -6.89 30.20 -2.12
CA PRO A 190 -6.51 29.64 -0.82
C PRO A 190 -6.59 28.11 -0.82
N VAL A 191 -5.79 27.46 0.02
CA VAL A 191 -5.73 25.98 0.08
C VAL A 191 -7.08 25.34 0.42
N GLU A 192 -7.89 26.00 1.24
CA GLU A 192 -9.24 25.56 1.63
C GLU A 192 -10.15 25.40 0.42
N PHE A 193 -10.21 26.41 -0.45
CA PHE A 193 -11.02 26.40 -1.67
C PHE A 193 -10.56 25.33 -2.66
N ARG A 194 -9.25 25.07 -2.74
CA ARG A 194 -8.70 24.00 -3.61
C ARG A 194 -9.18 22.63 -3.15
N LEU A 195 -9.08 22.35 -1.85
CA LEU A 195 -9.54 21.08 -1.28
C LEU A 195 -11.07 20.96 -1.34
N ALA A 196 -11.80 22.05 -1.13
CA ALA A 196 -13.25 22.09 -1.30
C ALA A 196 -13.66 21.81 -2.75
N ALA A 197 -12.92 22.33 -3.75
CA ALA A 197 -13.17 22.04 -5.16
C ALA A 197 -12.91 20.56 -5.48
N ILE A 198 -11.82 19.98 -4.99
CA ILE A 198 -11.51 18.54 -5.16
C ILE A 198 -12.60 17.68 -4.50
N ALA A 199 -13.02 18.04 -3.27
CA ALA A 199 -14.14 17.38 -2.60
C ALA A 199 -15.45 17.53 -3.40
N GLY A 200 -15.71 18.71 -3.98
CA GLY A 200 -16.85 18.96 -4.86
C GLY A 200 -16.84 18.06 -6.10
N VAL A 201 -15.68 17.87 -6.72
CA VAL A 201 -15.52 16.90 -7.83
C VAL A 201 -15.78 15.48 -7.34
N ALA A 202 -15.26 15.08 -6.17
CA ALA A 202 -15.53 13.76 -5.61
C ALA A 202 -17.03 13.53 -5.36
N ILE A 203 -17.74 14.51 -4.81
CA ILE A 203 -19.20 14.47 -4.65
C ILE A 203 -19.89 14.35 -6.02
N ALA A 204 -19.47 15.14 -7.01
CA ALA A 204 -20.03 15.08 -8.35
C ALA A 204 -19.86 13.67 -8.97
N LEU A 205 -18.70 13.04 -8.80
CA LEU A 205 -18.45 11.66 -9.25
C LEU A 205 -19.40 10.67 -8.56
N LEU A 206 -19.59 10.80 -7.24
CA LEU A 206 -20.52 9.96 -6.48
C LEU A 206 -21.97 10.14 -6.95
N VAL A 207 -22.41 11.39 -7.11
CA VAL A 207 -23.79 11.74 -7.52
C VAL A 207 -24.05 11.29 -8.96
N VAL A 208 -23.15 11.58 -9.90
CA VAL A 208 -23.29 11.15 -11.30
C VAL A 208 -23.28 9.63 -11.40
N GLY A 209 -22.40 8.96 -10.63
CA GLY A 209 -22.39 7.51 -10.56
C GLY A 209 -23.71 6.96 -10.02
N PHE A 210 -24.25 7.56 -8.95
CA PHE A 210 -25.52 7.14 -8.36
C PHE A 210 -26.71 7.34 -9.30
N ARG A 211 -26.72 8.41 -10.10
CA ARG A 211 -27.75 8.65 -11.13
C ARG A 211 -27.67 7.64 -12.26
N LYS A 212 -26.46 7.29 -12.73
CA LYS A 212 -26.25 6.34 -13.85
C LYS A 212 -26.23 4.86 -13.43
N ARG A 213 -26.59 4.55 -12.17
CA ARG A 213 -26.51 3.19 -11.62
C ARG A 213 -27.38 2.17 -12.37
N VAL A 214 -28.52 2.61 -12.92
CA VAL A 214 -29.47 1.75 -13.64
C VAL A 214 -29.02 1.56 -15.09
N ASP A 215 -28.67 2.65 -15.78
CA ASP A 215 -28.34 2.59 -17.21
C ASP A 215 -26.98 1.95 -17.49
N LYS A 216 -25.97 2.25 -16.66
CA LYS A 216 -24.57 1.84 -16.87
C LYS A 216 -23.90 1.45 -15.55
N PRO A 217 -24.24 0.29 -14.98
CA PRO A 217 -23.80 -0.11 -13.63
C PRO A 217 -22.28 -0.19 -13.49
N ALA A 218 -21.57 -0.76 -14.47
CA ALA A 218 -20.12 -0.87 -14.43
C ALA A 218 -19.42 0.51 -14.47
N PHE A 219 -19.96 1.46 -15.22
CA PHE A 219 -19.47 2.84 -15.25
C PHE A 219 -19.74 3.56 -13.94
N ALA A 220 -20.97 3.44 -13.42
CA ALA A 220 -21.38 4.04 -12.15
C ALA A 220 -20.49 3.59 -10.99
N LEU A 221 -20.20 2.29 -10.89
CA LEU A 221 -19.34 1.74 -9.84
C LEU A 221 -17.89 2.22 -9.94
N ALA A 222 -17.34 2.34 -11.15
CA ALA A 222 -16.01 2.88 -11.35
C ALA A 222 -15.93 4.36 -10.93
N LEU A 223 -16.95 5.15 -11.30
CA LEU A 223 -17.02 6.57 -10.95
C LEU A 223 -17.19 6.77 -9.44
N GLN A 224 -18.04 5.97 -8.80
CA GLN A 224 -18.24 6.04 -7.35
C GLN A 224 -17.00 5.59 -6.59
N GLY A 225 -16.36 4.48 -6.98
CA GLY A 225 -15.11 4.03 -6.37
C GLY A 225 -14.01 5.09 -6.48
N GLY A 226 -13.91 5.76 -7.64
CA GLY A 226 -13.03 6.91 -7.83
C GLY A 226 -13.38 8.08 -6.90
N GLY A 227 -14.65 8.46 -6.82
CA GLY A 227 -15.13 9.52 -5.91
C GLY A 227 -14.83 9.24 -4.44
N VAL A 228 -15.06 8.01 -3.97
CA VAL A 228 -14.72 7.57 -2.60
C VAL A 228 -13.21 7.70 -2.35
N ALA A 229 -12.38 7.25 -3.30
CA ALA A 229 -10.93 7.34 -3.18
C ALA A 229 -10.44 8.80 -3.14
N VAL A 230 -10.94 9.68 -4.02
CA VAL A 230 -10.62 11.11 -4.00
C VAL A 230 -11.05 11.71 -2.66
N MET A 231 -12.22 11.36 -2.13
CA MET A 231 -12.71 11.89 -0.87
C MET A 231 -11.80 11.52 0.30
N TYR A 232 -11.39 10.24 0.39
CA TYR A 232 -10.43 9.79 1.40
C TYR A 232 -9.09 10.52 1.28
N LEU A 233 -8.54 10.65 0.07
CA LEU A 233 -7.29 11.38 -0.16
C LEU A 233 -7.41 12.86 0.21
N THR A 234 -8.56 13.48 -0.05
CA THR A 234 -8.81 14.90 0.23
C THR A 234 -8.84 15.16 1.74
N VAL A 235 -9.57 14.36 2.50
CA VAL A 235 -9.62 14.49 3.97
C VAL A 235 -8.24 14.18 4.57
N PHE A 236 -7.54 13.18 4.05
CA PHE A 236 -6.17 12.89 4.47
C PHE A 236 -5.22 14.07 4.18
N ALA A 237 -5.30 14.68 3.00
CA ALA A 237 -4.48 15.84 2.64
C ALA A 237 -4.79 17.06 3.52
N ALA A 238 -6.07 17.33 3.75
CA ALA A 238 -6.51 18.42 4.63
C ALA A 238 -5.93 18.26 6.05
N PHE A 239 -5.86 17.05 6.58
CA PHE A 239 -5.30 16.76 7.89
C PHE A 239 -3.76 16.75 7.89
N ARG A 240 -3.12 15.90 7.08
CA ARG A 240 -1.67 15.64 7.16
C ARG A 240 -0.79 16.60 6.40
N LEU A 241 -1.23 17.04 5.22
CA LEU A 241 -0.40 17.87 4.34
C LEU A 241 -0.58 19.36 4.64
N TYR A 242 -1.78 19.78 5.05
CA TYR A 242 -2.11 21.19 5.22
C TYR A 242 -2.47 21.58 6.67
N GLY A 243 -2.66 20.62 7.58
CA GLY A 243 -2.97 20.91 8.98
C GLY A 243 -4.29 21.67 9.20
N LEU A 244 -5.21 21.64 8.23
CA LEU A 244 -6.46 22.40 8.24
C LEU A 244 -7.52 21.79 9.15
N LEU A 245 -7.44 20.48 9.39
CA LEU A 245 -8.42 19.76 10.19
C LEU A 245 -7.80 19.31 11.52
N PRO A 246 -8.50 19.45 12.64
CA PRO A 246 -8.12 18.77 13.87
C PRO A 246 -8.35 17.25 13.73
N PRO A 247 -7.62 16.41 14.49
CA PRO A 247 -7.70 14.95 14.37
C PRO A 247 -9.13 14.41 14.48
N MET A 248 -9.92 14.92 15.44
CA MET A 248 -11.29 14.46 15.69
C MET A 248 -12.20 14.66 14.47
N LEU A 249 -12.11 15.81 13.80
CA LEU A 249 -12.90 16.10 12.60
C LEU A 249 -12.45 15.26 11.42
N ALA A 250 -11.14 15.04 11.26
CA ALA A 250 -10.60 14.20 10.19
C ALA A 250 -11.09 12.74 10.33
N PHE A 251 -11.09 12.19 11.55
CA PHE A 251 -11.66 10.87 11.83
C PHE A 251 -13.17 10.83 11.59
N GLY A 252 -13.92 11.83 12.06
CA GLY A 252 -15.37 11.91 11.84
C GLY A 252 -15.74 11.95 10.36
N LEU A 253 -15.01 12.74 9.56
CA LEU A 253 -15.20 12.80 8.11
C LEU A 253 -14.86 11.47 7.42
N MET A 254 -13.78 10.79 7.82
CA MET A 254 -13.44 9.47 7.29
C MET A 254 -14.53 8.44 7.57
N ILE A 255 -15.11 8.45 8.78
CA ILE A 255 -16.25 7.61 9.14
C ILE A 255 -17.48 7.96 8.30
N ALA A 256 -17.78 9.25 8.12
CA ALA A 256 -18.91 9.70 7.31
C ALA A 256 -18.76 9.22 5.86
N VAL A 257 -17.57 9.38 5.27
CA VAL A 257 -17.27 8.88 3.91
C VAL A 257 -17.43 7.37 3.84
N CYS A 258 -16.92 6.62 4.83
CA CYS A 258 -17.09 5.17 4.90
C CYS A 258 -18.56 4.78 4.98
N ALA A 259 -19.34 5.44 5.84
CA ALA A 259 -20.76 5.17 6.05
C ALA A 259 -21.59 5.47 4.80
N THR A 260 -21.38 6.63 4.16
CA THR A 260 -22.05 6.99 2.90
C THR A 260 -21.69 6.00 1.80
N SER A 261 -20.42 5.59 1.71
CA SER A 261 -19.98 4.60 0.73
C SER A 261 -20.60 3.23 0.99
N CYS A 262 -20.68 2.78 2.25
CA CYS A 262 -21.35 1.54 2.62
C CYS A 262 -22.85 1.59 2.30
N ALA A 263 -23.52 2.72 2.55
CA ALA A 263 -24.91 2.92 2.18
C ALA A 263 -25.10 2.82 0.65
N LEU A 264 -24.23 3.46 -0.14
CA LEU A 264 -24.24 3.34 -1.60
C LEU A 264 -23.98 1.90 -2.07
N ALA A 265 -23.11 1.17 -1.40
CA ALA A 265 -22.82 -0.23 -1.72
C ALA A 265 -24.02 -1.13 -1.46
N LEU A 266 -24.72 -0.94 -0.34
CA LEU A 266 -25.94 -1.68 -0.02
C LEU A 266 -27.07 -1.36 -1.00
N LEU A 267 -27.26 -0.09 -1.34
CA LEU A 267 -28.30 0.34 -2.30
C LEU A 267 -28.07 -0.18 -3.72
N GLN A 268 -26.83 -0.46 -4.09
CA GLN A 268 -26.44 -0.92 -5.43
C GLN A 268 -26.03 -2.40 -5.47
N ASP A 269 -26.18 -3.12 -4.36
CA ASP A 269 -25.74 -4.51 -4.19
C ASP A 269 -24.28 -4.76 -4.64
N SER A 270 -23.42 -3.78 -4.39
CA SER A 270 -22.06 -3.73 -4.94
C SER A 270 -20.98 -4.08 -3.92
N ARG A 271 -20.45 -5.30 -4.06
CA ARG A 271 -19.36 -5.83 -3.22
C ARG A 271 -18.08 -5.01 -3.37
N SER A 272 -17.74 -4.60 -4.59
CA SER A 272 -16.50 -3.85 -4.86
C SER A 272 -16.50 -2.48 -4.20
N LEU A 273 -17.66 -1.81 -4.16
CA LEU A 273 -17.78 -0.51 -3.52
C LEU A 273 -17.69 -0.65 -1.99
N ALA A 274 -18.33 -1.67 -1.42
CA ALA A 274 -18.21 -1.97 0.01
C ALA A 274 -16.74 -2.21 0.40
N VAL A 275 -16.01 -3.03 -0.37
CA VAL A 275 -14.60 -3.29 -0.08
C VAL A 275 -13.75 -2.04 -0.20
N ALA A 276 -13.97 -1.18 -1.20
CA ALA A 276 -13.30 0.10 -1.30
C ALA A 276 -13.59 1.01 -0.08
N ALA A 277 -14.84 1.04 0.37
CA ALA A 277 -15.26 1.81 1.55
C ALA A 277 -14.52 1.36 2.81
N PHE A 278 -14.57 0.06 3.13
CA PHE A 278 -13.92 -0.51 4.31
C PHE A 278 -12.40 -0.47 4.21
N ALA A 279 -11.82 -0.64 3.03
CA ALA A 279 -10.37 -0.51 2.85
C ALA A 279 -9.87 0.89 3.22
N GLY A 280 -10.56 1.94 2.77
CA GLY A 280 -10.27 3.30 3.22
C GLY A 280 -10.54 3.48 4.72
N GLY A 281 -11.65 2.92 5.21
CA GLY A 281 -12.05 3.01 6.62
C GLY A 281 -10.99 2.42 7.56
N PHE A 282 -10.51 1.20 7.30
CA PHE A 282 -9.47 0.58 8.13
C PHE A 282 -8.08 1.16 7.86
N ALA A 283 -7.82 1.78 6.71
CA ALA A 283 -6.58 2.52 6.49
C ALA A 283 -6.55 3.85 7.26
N ALA A 284 -7.70 4.45 7.57
CA ALA A 284 -7.79 5.78 8.15
C ALA A 284 -6.99 5.95 9.47
N PRO A 285 -7.10 5.07 10.48
CA PRO A 285 -6.31 5.22 11.70
C PRO A 285 -4.81 5.11 11.46
N ILE A 286 -4.39 4.26 10.53
CA ILE A 286 -2.98 4.08 10.18
C ILE A 286 -2.43 5.34 9.47
N LEU A 287 -3.26 5.96 8.63
CA LEU A 287 -2.91 7.19 7.90
C LEU A 287 -2.93 8.43 8.82
N LEU A 288 -3.91 8.51 9.73
CA LEU A 288 -4.10 9.65 10.62
C LEU A 288 -3.27 9.53 11.92
N SER A 289 -2.74 8.36 12.27
CA SER A 289 -2.03 8.13 13.55
C SER A 289 -0.84 9.06 13.74
N THR A 290 -0.91 9.92 14.75
CA THR A 290 0.13 10.88 15.13
C THR A 290 1.27 10.26 15.95
N GLY A 291 1.30 8.94 16.12
CA GLY A 291 2.34 8.24 16.89
C GLY A 291 2.14 8.23 18.40
N GLN A 292 1.22 9.04 18.93
CA GLN A 292 0.78 9.03 20.34
C GLN A 292 -0.50 8.21 20.58
N GLY A 293 -0.87 7.33 19.65
CA GLY A 293 -2.18 6.69 19.63
C GLY A 293 -2.45 5.80 20.85
N SER A 294 -3.49 6.14 21.60
CA SER A 294 -4.12 5.24 22.57
C SER A 294 -4.67 4.01 21.84
N HIS A 295 -4.32 2.81 22.33
CA HIS A 295 -4.82 1.55 21.79
C HIS A 295 -6.35 1.46 21.91
N VAL A 296 -6.93 2.06 22.97
CA VAL A 296 -8.38 2.11 23.19
C VAL A 296 -9.07 2.81 22.02
N GLY A 297 -8.59 3.99 21.61
CA GLY A 297 -9.18 4.72 20.49
C GLY A 297 -9.10 3.95 19.17
N LEU A 298 -7.96 3.30 18.91
CA LEU A 298 -7.78 2.47 17.73
C LEU A 298 -8.70 1.26 17.74
N PHE A 299 -8.73 0.48 18.82
CA PHE A 299 -9.59 -0.71 18.88
C PHE A 299 -11.08 -0.35 18.90
N SER A 300 -11.51 0.71 19.59
CA SER A 300 -12.90 1.20 19.52
C SER A 300 -13.30 1.57 18.09
N TYR A 301 -12.42 2.24 17.34
CA TYR A 301 -12.68 2.55 15.94
C TYR A 301 -12.83 1.28 15.10
N TYR A 302 -11.94 0.31 15.26
CA TYR A 302 -12.03 -0.97 14.54
C TYR A 302 -13.28 -1.75 14.95
N THR A 303 -13.69 -1.72 16.22
CA THR A 303 -14.95 -2.31 16.69
C THR A 303 -16.13 -1.71 15.95
N LEU A 304 -16.20 -0.39 15.81
CA LEU A 304 -17.28 0.28 15.08
C LEU A 304 -17.33 -0.17 13.61
N LEU A 305 -16.18 -0.26 12.94
CA LEU A 305 -16.10 -0.76 11.57
C LEU A 305 -16.52 -2.23 11.48
N ASN A 306 -16.09 -3.06 12.42
CA ASN A 306 -16.45 -4.48 12.48
C ASN A 306 -17.94 -4.69 12.74
N LEU A 307 -18.57 -3.86 13.58
CA LEU A 307 -20.02 -3.86 13.77
C LEU A 307 -20.76 -3.46 12.47
N ALA A 308 -20.22 -2.51 11.70
CA ALA A 308 -20.77 -2.17 10.40
C ALA A 308 -20.66 -3.33 9.40
N ILE A 309 -19.54 -4.06 9.39
CA ILE A 309 -19.39 -5.29 8.59
C ILE A 309 -20.41 -6.34 9.02
N LEU A 310 -20.56 -6.58 10.32
CA LEU A 310 -21.52 -7.54 10.86
C LEU A 310 -22.97 -7.17 10.49
N PHE A 311 -23.33 -5.89 10.58
CA PHE A 311 -24.63 -5.39 10.14
C PHE A 311 -24.86 -5.61 8.64
N ILE A 312 -23.84 -5.38 7.81
CA ILE A 312 -23.91 -5.67 6.38
C ILE A 312 -24.05 -7.18 6.15
N ALA A 313 -23.29 -8.01 6.87
CA ALA A 313 -23.36 -9.47 6.80
C ALA A 313 -24.76 -10.00 7.15
N TYR A 314 -25.46 -9.34 8.08
CA TYR A 314 -26.85 -9.65 8.42
C TYR A 314 -27.81 -9.40 7.26
N LYS A 315 -27.62 -8.32 6.52
CA LYS A 315 -28.45 -7.99 5.35
C LYS A 315 -28.03 -8.75 4.09
N ARG A 316 -26.73 -9.01 3.92
CA ARG A 316 -26.10 -9.56 2.72
C ARG A 316 -24.88 -10.41 3.08
N SER A 317 -24.89 -11.68 2.72
CA SER A 317 -23.79 -12.64 2.97
C SER A 317 -22.59 -12.43 2.03
N TRP A 318 -21.95 -11.25 2.06
CA TRP A 318 -20.75 -11.00 1.26
C TRP A 318 -19.50 -11.48 1.99
N ARG A 319 -19.10 -12.74 1.73
CA ARG A 319 -17.89 -13.37 2.29
C ARG A 319 -16.67 -12.45 2.25
N VAL A 320 -16.51 -11.76 1.12
CA VAL A 320 -15.35 -10.91 0.88
C VAL A 320 -15.18 -9.86 1.97
N LEU A 321 -16.28 -9.26 2.42
CA LEU A 321 -16.25 -8.20 3.41
C LEU A 321 -15.82 -8.71 4.79
N ASN A 322 -16.27 -9.91 5.16
CA ASN A 322 -15.87 -10.52 6.42
C ASN A 322 -14.37 -10.86 6.42
N VAL A 323 -13.84 -11.39 5.32
CA VAL A 323 -12.40 -11.67 5.19
C VAL A 323 -11.58 -10.38 5.24
N VAL A 324 -12.01 -9.34 4.52
CA VAL A 324 -11.38 -8.01 4.55
C VAL A 324 -11.25 -7.50 5.98
N GLY A 325 -12.36 -7.46 6.71
CA GLY A 325 -12.39 -6.98 8.09
C GLY A 325 -11.56 -7.87 9.00
N PHE A 326 -11.68 -9.19 8.86
CA PHE A 326 -11.00 -10.17 9.70
C PHE A 326 -9.50 -9.94 9.67
N VAL A 327 -8.93 -9.95 8.47
CA VAL A 327 -7.48 -9.84 8.34
C VAL A 327 -7.00 -8.43 8.68
N ALA A 328 -7.78 -7.38 8.38
CA ALA A 328 -7.47 -6.03 8.81
C ALA A 328 -7.40 -5.89 10.33
N THR A 329 -8.42 -6.41 11.02
CA THR A 329 -8.56 -6.28 12.48
C THR A 329 -7.51 -7.11 13.19
N PHE A 330 -7.45 -8.41 12.89
CA PHE A 330 -6.51 -9.30 13.51
C PHE A 330 -5.06 -9.00 13.08
N GLY A 331 -4.83 -8.52 11.85
CA GLY A 331 -3.52 -8.07 11.41
C GLY A 331 -3.00 -6.87 12.21
N VAL A 332 -3.86 -5.86 12.45
CA VAL A 332 -3.49 -4.72 13.33
C VAL A 332 -3.35 -5.14 14.78
N ALA A 333 -4.29 -5.94 15.30
CA ALA A 333 -4.25 -6.42 16.67
C ALA A 333 -2.98 -7.22 16.95
N SER A 334 -2.58 -8.12 16.05
CA SER A 334 -1.32 -8.86 16.13
C SER A 334 -0.10 -7.95 16.02
N ALA A 335 -0.08 -7.02 15.05
CA ALA A 335 1.05 -6.11 14.89
C ALA A 335 1.23 -5.22 16.14
N TRP A 336 0.14 -4.72 16.71
CA TRP A 336 0.17 -3.95 17.95
C TRP A 336 0.55 -4.83 19.15
N GLY A 337 -0.02 -6.03 19.24
CA GLY A 337 0.25 -7.01 20.30
C GLY A 337 1.72 -7.43 20.38
N VAL A 338 2.41 -7.56 19.25
CA VAL A 338 3.83 -7.92 19.22
C VAL A 338 4.74 -6.71 19.42
N LEU A 339 4.39 -5.54 18.88
CA LEU A 339 5.31 -4.40 18.80
C LEU A 339 5.13 -3.37 19.94
N LYS A 340 3.97 -3.33 20.59
CA LYS A 340 3.57 -2.23 21.48
C LYS A 340 2.86 -2.67 22.77
N TYR A 341 2.56 -3.95 22.93
CA TYR A 341 1.88 -4.45 24.11
C TYR A 341 2.74 -4.29 25.37
N VAL A 342 2.08 -3.90 26.45
CA VAL A 342 2.65 -3.86 27.81
C VAL A 342 1.64 -4.57 28.73
N PRO A 343 2.07 -5.44 29.65
CA PRO A 343 1.17 -6.19 30.54
C PRO A 343 0.15 -5.32 31.30
N ASP A 344 0.51 -4.09 31.65
CA ASP A 344 -0.39 -3.13 32.33
C ASP A 344 -1.65 -2.78 31.52
N GLN A 345 -1.63 -2.99 30.20
CA GLN A 345 -2.76 -2.70 29.30
C GLN A 345 -3.69 -3.92 29.10
N TYR A 346 -3.46 -5.02 29.83
CA TYR A 346 -4.26 -6.25 29.73
C TYR A 346 -5.76 -6.00 29.93
N ALA A 347 -6.14 -5.32 31.02
CA ALA A 347 -7.54 -5.07 31.37
C ALA A 347 -8.28 -4.25 30.31
N SER A 348 -7.59 -3.34 29.62
CA SER A 348 -8.19 -2.55 28.53
C SER A 348 -8.23 -3.32 27.20
N THR A 349 -7.27 -4.22 26.95
CA THR A 349 -7.14 -4.93 25.67
C THR A 349 -8.01 -6.19 25.58
N GLN A 350 -8.13 -6.94 26.69
CA GLN A 350 -8.91 -8.17 26.77
C GLN A 350 -10.36 -8.02 26.27
N PRO A 351 -11.16 -7.01 26.70
CA PRO A 351 -12.54 -6.89 26.23
C PRO A 351 -12.62 -6.63 24.72
N PHE A 352 -11.67 -5.88 24.14
CA PHE A 352 -11.63 -5.67 22.69
C PHE A 352 -11.36 -6.96 21.93
N LEU A 353 -10.42 -7.78 22.40
CA LEU A 353 -10.13 -9.06 21.77
C LEU A 353 -11.36 -9.99 21.82
N ALA A 354 -12.02 -10.08 22.99
CA ALA A 354 -13.24 -10.86 23.14
C ALA A 354 -14.34 -10.37 22.17
N VAL A 355 -14.56 -9.05 22.09
CA VAL A 355 -15.53 -8.46 21.16
C VAL A 355 -15.19 -8.76 19.71
N PHE A 356 -13.92 -8.67 19.30
CA PHE A 356 -13.52 -9.01 17.93
C PHE A 356 -13.77 -10.48 17.61
N VAL A 357 -13.41 -11.40 18.51
CA VAL A 357 -13.68 -12.83 18.35
C VAL A 357 -15.18 -13.08 18.23
N LEU A 358 -15.99 -12.49 19.09
CA LEU A 358 -17.45 -12.62 19.04
C LEU A 358 -18.02 -12.07 17.73
N ILE A 359 -17.62 -10.88 17.28
CA ILE A 359 -18.10 -10.30 16.02
C ILE A 359 -17.83 -11.25 14.84
N TYR A 360 -16.63 -11.80 14.75
CA TYR A 360 -16.27 -12.68 13.63
C TYR A 360 -16.89 -14.08 13.75
N LEU A 361 -17.10 -14.58 14.96
CA LEU A 361 -17.89 -15.80 15.19
C LEU A 361 -19.35 -15.60 14.75
N PHE A 362 -19.99 -14.51 15.17
CA PHE A 362 -21.35 -14.17 14.75
C PHE A 362 -21.42 -13.98 13.23
N ALA A 363 -20.42 -13.33 12.62
CA ALA A 363 -20.35 -13.17 11.17
C ALA A 363 -20.25 -14.53 10.45
N ALA A 364 -19.50 -15.49 10.99
CA ALA A 364 -19.38 -16.84 10.45
C ALA A 364 -20.70 -17.62 10.54
N ILE A 365 -21.35 -17.58 11.71
CA ILE A 365 -22.65 -18.22 11.95
C ILE A 365 -23.72 -17.64 11.01
N LEU A 366 -23.75 -16.31 10.88
CA LEU A 366 -24.71 -15.60 10.05
C LEU A 366 -24.48 -15.88 8.56
N TYR A 367 -23.21 -15.97 8.13
CA TYR A 367 -22.86 -16.37 6.78
C TYR A 367 -23.34 -17.80 6.47
N ALA A 368 -23.12 -18.74 7.39
CA ALA A 368 -23.63 -20.10 7.26
C ALA A 368 -25.15 -20.11 7.16
N ARG A 369 -25.85 -19.45 8.08
CA ARG A 369 -27.33 -19.48 8.13
C ARG A 369 -27.98 -18.83 6.90
N ASN A 370 -27.38 -17.77 6.37
CA ASN A 370 -27.98 -16.97 5.30
C ASN A 370 -27.52 -17.39 3.88
N THR A 371 -26.69 -18.43 3.73
CA THR A 371 -26.14 -18.85 2.43
C THR A 371 -26.49 -20.30 2.12
N PRO A 372 -27.71 -20.60 1.61
CA PRO A 372 -28.07 -21.94 1.19
C PRO A 372 -27.28 -22.35 -0.07
N THR A 373 -26.73 -23.55 -0.06
CA THR A 373 -26.07 -24.21 -1.21
C THR A 373 -26.76 -25.55 -1.50
N LYS A 374 -26.45 -26.13 -2.67
CA LYS A 374 -27.04 -27.41 -3.12
C LYS A 374 -26.75 -28.59 -2.17
N LEU A 375 -25.77 -28.47 -1.27
CA LEU A 375 -25.34 -29.50 -0.30
C LEU A 375 -25.59 -29.09 1.16
N GLY A 376 -26.29 -27.98 1.43
CA GLY A 376 -26.47 -27.42 2.77
C GLY A 376 -26.01 -25.96 2.86
N ASN A 377 -25.73 -25.46 4.05
CA ASN A 377 -25.34 -24.06 4.26
C ASN A 377 -23.84 -23.83 3.96
N ALA A 378 -23.49 -22.77 3.23
CA ALA A 378 -22.08 -22.44 2.94
C ALA A 378 -21.37 -21.97 4.21
N VAL A 379 -20.38 -22.73 4.68
CA VAL A 379 -19.57 -22.33 5.83
C VAL A 379 -18.35 -21.56 5.35
N ASP A 380 -18.08 -20.40 5.97
CA ASP A 380 -16.79 -19.73 5.77
C ASP A 380 -15.73 -20.39 6.66
N THR A 381 -15.08 -21.42 6.11
CA THR A 381 -13.99 -22.16 6.76
C THR A 381 -12.92 -21.24 7.34
N MET A 382 -12.62 -20.12 6.68
CA MET A 382 -11.59 -19.19 7.16
C MET A 382 -12.01 -18.51 8.45
N LEU A 383 -13.27 -18.07 8.56
CA LEU A 383 -13.75 -17.42 9.78
C LEU A 383 -14.01 -18.44 10.89
N VAL A 384 -14.56 -19.60 10.56
CA VAL A 384 -14.89 -20.65 11.54
C VAL A 384 -13.63 -21.19 12.23
N PHE A 385 -12.57 -21.45 11.48
CA PHE A 385 -11.33 -21.98 12.06
C PHE A 385 -10.31 -20.87 12.38
N GLY A 386 -10.26 -19.81 11.58
CA GLY A 386 -9.31 -18.73 11.75
C GLY A 386 -9.61 -17.84 12.96
N THR A 387 -10.88 -17.60 13.29
CA THR A 387 -11.24 -16.74 14.44
C THR A 387 -10.83 -17.37 15.77
N PRO A 388 -11.14 -18.65 16.05
CA PRO A 388 -10.65 -19.31 17.26
C PRO A 388 -9.13 -19.43 17.28
N LEU A 389 -8.49 -19.77 16.15
CA LEU A 389 -7.04 -19.93 16.07
C LEU A 389 -6.28 -18.64 16.38
N VAL A 390 -6.65 -17.54 15.71
CA VAL A 390 -5.99 -16.24 15.90
C VAL A 390 -6.41 -15.61 17.23
N GLY A 391 -7.68 -15.76 17.61
CA GLY A 391 -8.18 -15.31 18.92
C GLY A 391 -7.44 -15.95 20.07
N PHE A 392 -7.29 -17.29 20.04
CA PHE A 392 -6.53 -18.03 21.05
C PHE A 392 -5.05 -17.65 21.05
N GLY A 393 -4.42 -17.51 19.88
CA GLY A 393 -3.02 -17.10 19.78
C GLY A 393 -2.76 -15.73 20.42
N LEU A 394 -3.62 -14.75 20.13
CA LEU A 394 -3.54 -13.42 20.75
C LEU A 394 -3.84 -13.47 22.25
N GLN A 395 -4.87 -14.21 22.66
CA GLN A 395 -5.25 -14.35 24.06
C GLN A 395 -4.13 -15.02 24.88
N ALA A 396 -3.51 -16.07 24.35
CA ALA A 396 -2.36 -16.74 24.97
C ALA A 396 -1.16 -15.79 25.10
N GLY A 397 -0.94 -14.92 24.10
CA GLY A 397 0.08 -13.87 24.17
C GLY A 397 -0.20 -12.82 25.25
N LEU A 398 -1.45 -12.39 25.38
CA LEU A 398 -1.87 -11.44 26.43
C LEU A 398 -1.76 -12.05 27.83
N ALA A 399 -2.03 -13.35 27.96
CA ALA A 399 -2.10 -14.07 29.22
C ALA A 399 -0.76 -14.69 29.68
N GLN A 400 0.33 -14.54 28.90
CA GLN A 400 1.71 -14.92 29.27
C GLN A 400 2.14 -14.54 30.71
N PRO A 401 1.81 -13.34 31.24
CA PRO A 401 2.25 -12.96 32.59
C PRO A 401 1.50 -13.69 33.72
N PHE A 402 0.41 -14.43 33.43
CA PHE A 402 -0.35 -15.19 34.43
C PHE A 402 -0.03 -16.69 34.32
N GLU A 403 0.38 -17.33 35.42
CA GLU A 403 0.78 -18.75 35.44
C GLU A 403 -0.27 -19.71 34.87
N LEU A 404 -1.57 -19.43 35.11
CA LEU A 404 -2.70 -20.21 34.59
C LEU A 404 -3.41 -19.55 33.39
N GLY A 405 -2.89 -18.43 32.89
CA GLY A 405 -3.55 -17.61 31.88
C GLY A 405 -3.85 -18.36 30.59
N ALA A 406 -2.93 -19.20 30.14
CA ALA A 406 -3.11 -20.04 28.96
C ALA A 406 -4.18 -21.14 29.17
N ALA A 407 -4.27 -21.71 30.37
CA ALA A 407 -5.24 -22.76 30.69
C ALA A 407 -6.68 -22.23 30.71
N PHE A 408 -6.92 -21.08 31.35
CA PHE A 408 -8.23 -20.43 31.32
C PHE A 408 -8.63 -19.95 29.92
N SER A 409 -7.65 -19.50 29.13
CA SER A 409 -7.88 -19.11 27.75
C SER A 409 -8.27 -20.31 26.88
N ALA A 410 -7.60 -21.46 27.04
CA ALA A 410 -7.95 -22.69 26.35
C ALA A 410 -9.36 -23.16 26.73
N LEU A 411 -9.72 -23.08 28.02
CA LEU A 411 -11.05 -23.43 28.50
C LEU A 411 -12.13 -22.51 27.91
N ALA A 412 -11.90 -21.20 27.87
CA ALA A 412 -12.83 -20.23 27.29
C ALA A 412 -13.05 -20.45 25.79
N PHE A 413 -12.00 -20.76 25.02
CA PHE A 413 -12.11 -21.05 23.60
C PHE A 413 -12.67 -22.45 23.30
N ALA A 414 -12.51 -23.42 24.21
CA ALA A 414 -13.13 -24.74 24.08
C ALA A 414 -14.64 -24.73 24.32
N ALA A 415 -15.15 -23.75 25.09
CA ALA A 415 -16.57 -23.56 25.32
C ALA A 415 -17.30 -22.82 24.18
N LEU A 416 -16.54 -22.19 23.27
CA LEU A 416 -17.02 -21.40 22.13
C LEU A 416 -17.15 -22.27 20.88
#